data_AF-A0A956ZKQ5-F1
#
_entry.id   AF-A0A956ZKQ5-F1
#
_cell.length_a   1.000
_cell.length_b   1.000
_cell.length_c   1.000
_cell.angle_alpha   90.00
_cell.angle_beta   90.00
_cell.angle_gamma   90.00
#
_symmetry.space_group_name_H-M   'P 1'
#
loop_
_entity.id
_entity.type
_entity.pdbx_description
1 polymer ?
#
loop_
_entity_poly.entity_id
_entity_poly.type
_entity_poly.pdbx_seq_one_letter_code
_entity_poly.pdbx_strand_id
1 'polypeptide(L)'
;MSFLRSRVTVVVVMTLLVVSMLGASLGVAMANQRNTTLVPGFNLIGGPLFADIAPDDFMACAPDGSWEVIYIWNAENQTWRHYFNDSGSLPDYINDVEAGGIKKIPQLSGVVVIMKTQWTNPYVPDDASQITNCG
;
A
#
# COMPACT_ATOMS: atom_id res chain seq x y z
N MET A 1 -29.19 -29.65 -13.59
CA MET A 1 -28.31 -28.48 -13.85
C MET A 1 -27.97 -27.65 -12.59
N SER A 2 -28.57 -27.85 -11.40
CA SER A 2 -28.24 -27.01 -10.21
C SER A 2 -26.92 -27.39 -9.50
N PHE A 3 -26.45 -28.64 -9.61
CA PHE A 3 -25.24 -29.12 -8.93
C PHE A 3 -23.92 -28.54 -9.45
N LEU A 4 -23.82 -28.24 -10.75
CA LEU A 4 -22.63 -27.61 -11.34
C LEU A 4 -22.52 -26.14 -10.93
N ARG A 5 -23.65 -25.44 -10.81
CA ARG A 5 -23.70 -24.02 -10.43
C ARG A 5 -23.20 -23.81 -9.00
N SER A 6 -23.59 -24.69 -8.07
CA SER A 6 -23.13 -24.66 -6.66
C SER A 6 -21.61 -24.85 -6.52
N ARG A 7 -21.00 -25.78 -7.27
CA ARG A 7 -19.56 -26.04 -7.16
C ARG A 7 -18.70 -24.89 -7.67
N VAL A 8 -19.12 -24.22 -8.75
CA VAL A 8 -18.41 -23.04 -9.27
C VAL A 8 -18.48 -21.86 -8.29
N THR A 9 -19.64 -21.62 -7.67
CA THR A 9 -19.77 -20.54 -6.68
C THR A 9 -18.91 -20.77 -5.44
N VAL A 10 -18.82 -22.02 -4.95
CA VAL A 10 -17.99 -22.36 -3.78
C VAL A 10 -16.50 -22.17 -4.07
N VAL A 11 -16.04 -22.55 -5.26
CA VAL A 11 -14.62 -22.36 -5.64
C VAL A 11 -14.28 -20.88 -5.73
N VAL A 12 -15.15 -20.05 -6.33
CA VAL A 12 -14.92 -18.60 -6.45
C VAL A 12 -14.89 -17.91 -5.08
N VAL A 13 -15.80 -18.27 -4.17
CA VAL A 13 -15.83 -17.72 -2.80
C VAL A 13 -14.59 -18.15 -2.01
N MET A 14 -14.16 -19.41 -2.14
CA MET A 14 -12.93 -19.89 -1.51
C MET A 14 -11.69 -19.17 -2.05
N THR A 15 -11.59 -18.95 -3.36
CA THR A 15 -10.45 -18.20 -3.94
C THR A 15 -10.44 -16.73 -3.50
N LEU A 16 -11.60 -16.07 -3.42
CA LEU A 16 -11.70 -14.70 -2.92
C LEU A 16 -11.33 -14.62 -1.45
N LEU A 17 -11.74 -15.60 -0.64
CA LEU A 17 -11.33 -15.69 0.76
C LEU A 17 -9.82 -15.89 0.89
N VAL A 18 -9.22 -16.80 0.12
CA VAL A 18 -7.76 -17.02 0.14
C VAL A 18 -7.00 -15.77 -0.29
N VAL A 19 -7.43 -15.07 -1.35
CA VAL A 19 -6.77 -13.82 -1.78
C VAL A 19 -6.97 -12.70 -0.75
N SER A 20 -8.15 -12.59 -0.15
CA SER A 20 -8.39 -11.62 0.94
C SER A 20 -7.55 -11.94 2.17
N MET A 21 -7.36 -13.23 2.49
CA MET A 21 -6.49 -13.68 3.58
C MET A 21 -5.02 -13.44 3.26
N LEU A 22 -4.58 -13.58 2.00
CA LEU A 22 -3.21 -13.25 1.60
C LEU A 22 -2.95 -11.74 1.64
N GLY A 23 -3.89 -10.91 1.17
CA GLY A 23 -3.81 -9.44 1.30
C GLY A 23 -3.84 -8.98 2.76
N ALA A 24 -4.76 -9.54 3.56
CA ALA A 24 -4.86 -9.24 4.99
C ALA A 24 -3.68 -9.79 5.80
N SER A 25 -3.14 -10.96 5.45
CA SER A 25 -1.97 -11.53 6.14
C SER A 25 -0.67 -10.81 5.78
N LEU A 26 -0.53 -10.25 4.56
CA LEU A 26 0.53 -9.28 4.27
C LEU A 26 0.43 -8.05 5.18
N GLY A 27 -0.78 -7.56 5.44
CA GLY A 27 -1.02 -6.47 6.39
C GLY A 27 -0.68 -6.85 7.84
N VAL A 28 -1.12 -8.02 8.32
CA VAL A 28 -0.99 -8.42 9.73
C VAL A 28 0.39 -8.95 10.10
N ALA A 29 1.07 -9.71 9.22
CA ALA A 29 2.39 -10.28 9.50
C ALA A 29 3.50 -9.22 9.62
N MET A 30 3.25 -8.00 9.13
CA MET A 30 4.29 -7.01 8.84
C MET A 30 4.13 -5.71 9.63
N ALA A 31 3.12 -5.59 10.50
CA ALA A 31 2.89 -4.43 11.37
C ALA A 31 4.11 -4.08 12.25
N ASN A 32 5.00 -5.05 12.49
CA ASN A 32 6.21 -4.90 13.31
C ASN A 32 7.47 -4.49 12.50
N GLN A 33 7.38 -4.33 11.17
CA GLN A 33 8.54 -3.98 10.34
C GLN A 33 8.67 -2.48 10.02
N ARG A 34 7.75 -1.62 10.48
CA ARG A 34 7.81 -0.16 10.22
C ARG A 34 9.06 0.54 10.78
N ASN A 35 9.77 -0.08 11.72
CA ASN A 35 11.06 0.41 12.27
C ASN A 35 12.28 -0.33 11.70
N THR A 36 12.11 -1.13 10.65
CA THR A 36 13.21 -1.85 9.99
C THR A 36 13.66 -1.03 8.80
N THR A 37 14.97 -0.89 8.59
CA THR A 37 15.57 -0.19 7.46
C THR A 37 14.85 -0.49 6.14
N LEU A 38 14.36 0.55 5.45
CA LEU A 38 13.88 0.41 4.08
C LEU A 38 15.09 0.44 3.14
N VAL A 39 15.21 -0.57 2.29
CA VAL A 39 16.34 -0.74 1.37
C VAL A 39 15.96 -0.28 -0.03
N PRO A 40 16.92 0.09 -0.90
CA PRO A 40 16.60 0.37 -2.30
C PRO A 40 15.86 -0.80 -2.96
N GLY A 41 14.84 -0.49 -3.76
CA GLY A 41 13.95 -1.47 -4.37
C GLY A 41 12.68 -1.73 -3.56
N PHE A 42 12.21 -2.97 -3.60
CA PHE A 42 10.90 -3.36 -3.07
C PHE A 42 10.91 -3.49 -1.55
N ASN A 43 10.07 -2.71 -0.88
CA ASN A 43 9.84 -2.82 0.56
C ASN A 43 8.35 -3.04 0.81
N LEU A 44 8.03 -4.01 1.66
CA LEU A 44 6.67 -4.22 2.12
C LEU A 44 6.50 -3.53 3.48
N ILE A 45 5.72 -2.46 3.51
CA ILE A 45 5.37 -1.73 4.73
C ILE A 45 4.02 -2.25 5.20
N GLY A 46 4.05 -2.95 6.33
CA GLY A 46 2.90 -3.65 6.86
C GLY A 46 2.07 -2.84 7.85
N GLY A 47 0.88 -3.36 8.11
CA GLY A 47 0.07 -3.05 9.27
C GLY A 47 -1.19 -2.25 8.95
N PRO A 48 -2.27 -2.45 9.72
CA PRO A 48 -3.37 -1.50 9.72
C PRO A 48 -2.81 -0.12 10.11
N LEU A 49 -3.15 0.90 9.33
CA LEU A 49 -2.88 2.29 9.70
C LEU A 49 -3.83 2.72 10.83
N PHE A 50 -3.58 3.87 11.44
CA PHE A 50 -4.53 4.44 12.39
C PHE A 50 -5.70 5.12 11.67
N ALA A 51 -5.48 5.67 10.48
CA ALA A 51 -6.51 6.23 9.62
C ALA A 51 -6.14 6.08 8.14
N ASP A 52 -7.08 6.39 7.26
CA ASP A 52 -6.75 6.63 5.85
C ASP A 52 -5.84 7.85 5.74
N ILE A 53 -4.78 7.74 4.95
CA ILE A 53 -3.75 8.79 4.79
C ILE A 53 -3.47 9.06 3.31
N ALA A 54 -3.10 10.29 2.96
CA ALA A 54 -2.67 10.58 1.59
C ALA A 54 -1.29 9.92 1.33
N PRO A 55 -0.99 9.51 0.09
CA PRO A 55 0.30 8.88 -0.23
C PRO A 55 1.52 9.75 0.11
N ASP A 56 1.45 11.06 -0.12
CA ASP A 56 2.54 11.98 0.24
C ASP A 56 2.70 12.13 1.76
N ASP A 57 1.58 12.24 2.48
CA ASP A 57 1.56 12.30 3.95
C ASP A 57 2.19 11.05 4.58
N PHE A 58 1.93 9.88 3.99
CA PHE A 58 2.50 8.59 4.41
C PHE A 58 4.02 8.53 4.26
N MET A 59 4.58 9.23 3.28
CA MET A 59 6.02 9.31 3.06
C MET A 59 6.62 10.65 3.49
N ALA A 60 5.88 11.47 4.25
CA ALA A 60 6.28 12.85 4.56
C ALA A 60 7.59 12.96 5.35
N CYS A 61 7.93 11.95 6.14
CA CYS A 61 9.19 11.90 6.89
C CYS A 61 10.36 11.29 6.11
N ALA A 62 10.10 10.77 4.91
CA ALA A 62 11.13 10.17 4.08
C ALA A 62 12.07 11.28 3.55
N PRO A 63 13.38 11.01 3.41
CA PRO A 63 14.28 11.96 2.78
C PRO A 63 13.80 12.34 1.36
N ASP A 64 13.99 13.59 0.97
CA ASP A 64 13.54 14.07 -0.35
C ASP A 64 14.08 13.19 -1.49
N GLY A 65 13.17 12.72 -2.36
CA GLY A 65 13.50 11.87 -3.50
C GLY A 65 13.98 10.45 -3.14
N SER A 66 13.86 10.01 -1.88
CA SER A 66 14.31 8.67 -1.46
C SER A 66 13.40 7.54 -1.92
N TRP A 67 12.17 7.85 -2.33
CA TRP A 67 11.17 6.88 -2.76
C TRP A 67 10.59 7.24 -4.13
N GLU A 68 10.10 6.22 -4.83
CA GLU A 68 9.65 6.31 -6.22
C GLU A 68 8.15 6.13 -6.37
N VAL A 69 7.61 5.06 -5.78
CA VAL A 69 6.22 4.66 -5.97
C VAL A 69 5.71 3.87 -4.78
N ILE A 70 4.45 4.09 -4.46
CA ILE A 70 3.67 3.32 -3.50
C ILE A 70 2.68 2.46 -4.29
N TYR A 71 2.56 1.19 -3.93
CA TYR A 71 1.52 0.29 -4.40
C TYR A 71 0.66 -0.18 -3.24
N ILE A 72 -0.64 -0.24 -3.47
CA ILE A 72 -1.59 -0.86 -2.53
C ILE A 72 -2.42 -1.92 -3.24
N TRP A 73 -2.80 -2.95 -2.50
CA TRP A 73 -3.79 -3.90 -2.97
C TRP A 73 -5.21 -3.38 -2.69
N ASN A 74 -5.98 -3.08 -3.73
CA ASN A 74 -7.39 -2.76 -3.63
C ASN A 74 -8.20 -4.07 -3.58
N ALA A 75 -8.67 -4.44 -2.38
CA ALA A 75 -9.42 -5.68 -2.16
C ALA A 75 -10.80 -5.68 -2.82
N GLU A 76 -11.47 -4.52 -2.95
CA GLU A 76 -12.81 -4.45 -3.57
C GLU A 76 -12.75 -4.83 -5.05
N ASN A 77 -11.73 -4.31 -5.73
CA ASN A 77 -11.55 -4.50 -7.17
C ASN A 77 -10.53 -5.60 -7.51
N GLN A 78 -9.90 -6.23 -6.50
CA GLN A 78 -8.84 -7.24 -6.66
C GLN A 78 -7.72 -6.77 -7.61
N THR A 79 -7.30 -5.51 -7.47
CA THR A 79 -6.32 -4.86 -8.35
C THR A 79 -5.24 -4.15 -7.55
N TRP A 80 -4.02 -4.15 -8.08
CA TRP A 80 -2.99 -3.24 -7.61
C TRP A 80 -3.30 -1.82 -8.06
N ARG A 81 -3.12 -0.86 -7.16
CA ARG A 81 -3.23 0.56 -7.42
C ARG A 81 -1.92 1.24 -7.01
N HIS A 82 -1.60 2.37 -7.61
CA HIS A 82 -0.28 3.00 -7.45
C HIS A 82 -0.32 4.49 -7.14
N TYR A 83 0.79 5.01 -6.64
CA TYR A 83 1.07 6.43 -6.52
C TYR A 83 2.55 6.69 -6.73
N PHE A 84 2.91 7.40 -7.79
CA PHE A 84 4.29 7.80 -8.07
C PHE A 84 4.60 9.13 -7.37
N ASN A 85 5.79 9.24 -6.81
CA ASN A 85 6.26 10.45 -6.16
C ASN A 85 6.35 11.61 -7.17
N ASP A 86 5.53 12.63 -6.98
CA ASP A 86 5.38 13.81 -7.86
C ASP A 86 6.51 14.85 -7.72
N SER A 87 7.64 14.46 -7.12
CA SER A 87 8.85 15.29 -6.97
C SER A 87 9.53 15.73 -8.29
N GLY A 88 8.93 15.47 -9.45
CA GLY A 88 9.45 15.83 -10.77
C GLY A 88 8.46 15.52 -11.88
N SER A 89 8.77 15.98 -13.10
CA SER A 89 8.04 16.02 -14.37
C SER A 89 7.26 14.75 -14.82
N LEU A 90 6.46 14.16 -13.94
CA LEU A 90 5.54 13.10 -14.26
C LEU A 90 4.32 13.70 -14.96
N PRO A 91 3.83 13.06 -16.03
CA PRO A 91 2.54 13.43 -16.60
C PRO A 91 1.41 13.30 -15.56
N ASP A 92 0.54 14.31 -15.50
CA ASP A 92 -0.59 14.40 -14.55
C ASP A 92 -1.47 13.14 -14.50
N TYR A 93 -1.59 12.42 -15.64
CA TYR A 93 -2.42 11.23 -15.75
C TYR A 93 -1.90 10.03 -14.95
N ILE A 94 -0.61 10.00 -14.58
CA ILE A 94 0.00 8.83 -13.96
C ILE A 94 -0.65 8.51 -12.61
N ASN A 95 -0.93 9.53 -11.80
CA ASN A 95 -1.56 9.35 -10.49
C ASN A 95 -3.10 9.45 -10.53
N ASP A 96 -3.71 9.53 -11.72
CA ASP A 96 -5.16 9.55 -11.86
C ASP A 96 -5.76 8.20 -11.44
N VAL A 97 -6.84 8.25 -10.65
CA VAL A 97 -7.57 7.08 -10.17
C VAL A 97 -8.14 6.26 -11.33
N GLU A 98 -8.53 6.91 -12.43
CA GLU A 98 -8.99 6.23 -13.64
C GLU A 98 -7.87 5.41 -14.31
N ALA A 99 -6.62 5.86 -14.18
CA ALA A 99 -5.44 5.17 -14.69
C ALA A 99 -4.86 4.12 -13.71
N GLY A 100 -5.50 3.89 -12.56
CA GLY A 100 -5.01 2.97 -11.53
C GLY A 100 -4.35 3.67 -10.33
N GLY A 101 -4.29 5.00 -10.34
CA GLY A 101 -3.78 5.81 -9.25
C GLY A 101 -4.58 5.71 -7.95
N ILE A 102 -4.00 6.21 -6.85
CA ILE A 102 -4.67 6.35 -5.56
C ILE A 102 -4.61 7.79 -5.05
N LYS A 103 -5.67 8.21 -4.37
CA LYS A 103 -5.70 9.47 -3.60
C LYS A 103 -5.47 9.26 -2.10
N LYS A 104 -5.63 8.02 -1.64
CA LYS A 104 -5.53 7.63 -0.23
C LYS A 104 -5.01 6.20 -0.13
N ILE A 105 -4.25 5.94 0.92
CA ILE A 105 -3.89 4.62 1.39
C ILE A 105 -4.93 4.23 2.45
N PRO A 106 -5.79 3.23 2.20
CA PRO A 106 -6.80 2.81 3.14
C PRO A 106 -6.19 2.24 4.42
N GLN A 107 -6.90 2.40 5.53
CA GLN A 107 -6.49 1.92 6.85
C GLN A 107 -6.08 0.44 6.83
N LEU A 108 -6.83 -0.40 6.13
CA LEU A 108 -6.60 -1.85 6.03
C LEU A 108 -6.00 -2.23 4.67
N SER A 109 -4.85 -1.66 4.32
CA SER A 109 -4.13 -1.99 3.10
C SER A 109 -2.73 -2.52 3.37
N GLY A 110 -2.31 -3.51 2.57
CA GLY A 110 -0.89 -3.86 2.48
C GLY A 110 -0.21 -2.86 1.55
N VAL A 111 0.82 -2.17 2.05
CA VAL A 111 1.50 -1.11 1.32
C VAL A 111 2.87 -1.60 0.87
N VAL A 112 3.15 -1.50 -0.42
CA VAL A 112 4.47 -1.73 -0.98
C VAL A 112 5.05 -0.38 -1.35
N VAL A 113 6.29 -0.11 -0.96
CA VAL A 113 7.03 1.09 -1.33
C VAL A 113 8.29 0.70 -2.08
N ILE A 114 8.49 1.30 -3.24
CA ILE A 114 9.75 1.21 -3.97
C ILE A 114 10.62 2.39 -3.58
N MET A 115 11.76 2.08 -2.97
CA MET A 115 12.75 3.06 -2.54
C MET A 115 13.86 3.21 -3.58
N LYS A 116 14.33 4.45 -3.78
CA LYS A 116 15.52 4.76 -4.59
C LYS A 116 16.79 4.70 -3.75
N THR A 117 16.69 5.10 -2.48
CA THR A 117 17.81 5.12 -1.53
C THR A 117 17.42 4.43 -0.24
N GLN A 118 18.42 4.00 0.53
CA GLN A 118 18.20 3.39 1.83
C GLN A 118 17.70 4.42 2.83
N TRP A 119 16.67 4.07 3.62
CA TRP A 119 16.18 4.86 4.74
C TRP A 119 16.28 4.03 6.04
N THR A 120 17.26 4.37 6.87
CA THR A 120 17.57 3.68 8.12
C THR A 120 16.72 4.24 9.26
N ASN A 121 16.19 3.37 10.14
CA ASN A 121 15.25 3.73 11.21
C ASN A 121 14.10 4.62 10.72
N PRO A 122 13.35 4.17 9.70
CA PRO A 122 12.28 4.95 9.10
C PRO A 122 11.19 5.23 10.14
N TYR A 123 10.66 6.46 10.13
CA TYR A 123 9.41 6.80 10.80
C TYR A 123 8.37 7.05 9.73
N VAL A 124 7.41 6.15 9.59
CA VAL A 124 6.35 6.22 8.57
C VAL A 124 5.05 6.60 9.28
N PRO A 125 4.48 7.79 9.05
CA PRO A 125 3.21 8.20 9.65
C PRO A 125 2.05 7.27 9.28
N ASP A 126 1.24 6.92 10.29
CA ASP A 126 0.05 6.08 10.14
C ASP A 126 -1.26 6.89 10.14
N ASP A 127 -1.17 8.20 10.35
CA ASP A 127 -2.24 9.18 10.18
C ASP A 127 -1.64 10.60 9.99
N ALA A 128 -2.46 11.55 9.55
CA ALA A 128 -2.00 12.92 9.26
C ALA A 128 -1.51 13.71 10.49
N SER A 129 -1.92 13.35 11.71
CA SER A 129 -1.47 14.01 12.94
C SER A 129 -0.04 13.65 13.32
N GLN A 130 0.48 12.55 12.78
CA GLN A 130 1.83 12.06 13.06
C GLN A 130 2.91 12.70 12.19
N ILE A 131 2.55 13.41 11.12
CA ILE A 131 3.50 14.07 10.21
C ILE A 131 4.40 15.06 10.97
N THR A 132 3.93 15.67 12.05
CA THR A 132 4.75 16.58 12.87
C THR A 132 5.87 15.89 13.65
N ASN A 133 5.90 14.55 13.68
CA ASN A 133 6.85 13.77 14.46
C ASN A 133 8.07 13.29 13.66
N CYS A 134 8.29 13.77 12.43
CA CYS A 134 9.43 13.39 11.57
C CYS A 134 10.82 13.82 12.09
N GLY A 135 10.95 14.18 13.38
CA GLY A 135 12.16 14.74 13.99
C GLY A 135 13.30 13.75 14.21
#